data_AF-A0AAW2SR04-F1
#
_entry.id   AF-A0AAW2SR04-F1
#
_cell.length_a   1.000
_cell.length_b   1.000
_cell.length_c   1.000
_cell.angle_alpha   90.00
_cell.angle_beta   90.00
_cell.angle_gamma   90.00
#
_symmetry.space_group_name_H-M   'P 1'
#
loop_
_entity.id
_entity.type
_entity.pdbx_description
1 polymer ?
#
loop_
_entity_poly.entity_id
_entity_poly.type
_entity_poly.pdbx_seq_one_letter_code
_entity_poly.pdbx_strand_id
1 'polypeptide(L)'
;MRNLDDDHQGVPSSKKGKETVAEGALKEIETPAEVQPTEELLNIKVIPGSPDKITRIGSHLRGKTKEEIVSCLRRNADIFA
;
A
#
# COMPACT_ATOMS: atom_id res chain seq x y z
N MET A 1 -22.60 56.22 24.66
CA MET A 1 -22.72 57.29 23.64
C MET A 1 -22.26 56.72 22.31
N ARG A 2 -23.14 56.82 21.29
CA ARG A 2 -22.95 56.64 19.84
C ARG A 2 -22.63 55.21 19.35
N ASN A 3 -23.19 54.65 18.28
CA ASN A 3 -24.30 54.92 17.34
C ASN A 3 -24.32 53.67 16.41
N LEU A 4 -25.50 53.13 16.08
CA LEU A 4 -26.11 53.10 14.73
C LEU A 4 -25.39 52.23 13.66
N ASP A 5 -26.13 51.19 13.28
CA ASP A 5 -26.50 50.81 11.90
C ASP A 5 -25.50 50.26 10.87
N ASP A 6 -26.07 49.28 10.16
CA ASP A 6 -26.09 49.11 8.71
C ASP A 6 -25.23 48.01 8.06
N ASP A 7 -25.99 47.08 7.49
CA ASP A 7 -25.69 46.09 6.47
C ASP A 7 -24.72 46.56 5.38
N HIS A 8 -23.85 45.66 4.90
CA HIS A 8 -23.74 45.36 3.47
C HIS A 8 -22.85 44.13 3.22
N GLN A 9 -23.41 43.15 2.49
CA GLN A 9 -22.68 42.06 1.85
C GLN A 9 -21.68 42.58 0.80
N GLY A 10 -20.55 41.88 0.67
CA GLY A 10 -19.62 42.00 -0.45
C GLY A 10 -18.49 40.97 -0.42
N VAL A 11 -18.71 39.79 -1.02
CA VAL A 11 -17.61 38.95 -1.57
C VAL A 11 -17.08 39.62 -2.87
N PRO A 12 -15.92 39.26 -3.47
CA PRO A 12 -15.05 38.09 -3.27
C PRO A 12 -13.53 38.42 -3.30
N SER A 13 -12.69 37.38 -3.29
CA SER A 13 -11.62 37.18 -4.30
C SER A 13 -10.30 36.67 -3.70
N SER A 14 -9.95 35.46 -4.12
CA SER A 14 -8.67 34.77 -3.94
C SER A 14 -7.45 35.67 -4.13
N LYS A 15 -6.46 35.56 -3.24
CA LYS A 15 -5.05 35.83 -3.54
C LYS A 15 -4.11 35.18 -2.51
N LYS A 16 -3.63 33.99 -2.91
CA LYS A 16 -2.30 33.40 -2.67
C LYS A 16 -1.31 34.26 -1.87
N GLY A 17 -0.90 33.80 -0.70
CA GLY A 17 0.25 34.30 0.06
C GLY A 17 0.73 33.25 1.05
N LYS A 18 1.62 32.34 0.61
CA LYS A 18 2.99 32.18 1.14
C LYS A 18 3.04 32.05 2.68
N GLU A 19 2.80 30.84 3.17
CA GLU A 19 3.30 30.43 4.48
C GLU A 19 4.82 30.23 4.39
N THR A 20 5.55 31.03 5.16
CA THR A 20 6.97 30.86 5.45
C THR A 20 7.12 29.77 6.48
N VAL A 21 7.57 28.58 6.07
CA VAL A 21 8.03 27.53 6.98
C VAL A 21 9.49 27.80 7.29
N ALA A 22 9.77 27.95 8.59
CA ALA A 22 11.08 28.19 9.14
C ALA A 22 12.10 27.15 8.65
N GLU A 23 13.29 27.66 8.34
CA GLU A 23 14.47 26.94 7.91
C GLU A 23 15.00 26.07 9.07
N GLY A 24 14.46 24.86 9.20
CA GLY A 24 14.97 23.81 10.06
C GLY A 24 15.52 22.70 9.17
N ALA A 25 16.85 22.56 9.13
CA ALA A 25 17.54 21.51 8.39
C ALA A 25 16.95 20.14 8.75
N LEU A 26 16.12 19.60 7.87
CA LEU A 26 15.64 18.23 7.91
C LEU A 26 16.85 17.34 7.63
N LYS A 27 17.47 16.87 8.70
CA LYS A 27 18.47 15.81 8.64
C LYS A 27 17.74 14.60 8.06
N GLU A 28 18.07 14.23 6.84
CA GLU A 28 17.60 13.02 6.16
C GLU A 28 17.77 11.85 7.12
N ILE A 29 16.66 11.33 7.63
CA ILE A 29 16.67 10.10 8.41
C ILE A 29 16.80 9.01 7.35
N GLU A 30 18.02 8.52 7.12
CA GLU A 30 18.26 7.35 6.28
C GLU A 30 17.47 6.19 6.86
N THR A 31 16.27 5.93 6.31
CA THR A 31 15.52 4.72 6.61
C THR A 31 16.38 3.52 6.21
N PRO A 32 16.57 2.51 7.10
CA PRO A 32 17.29 1.30 6.74
C PRO A 32 16.74 0.76 5.43
N ALA A 33 17.61 0.55 4.45
CA ALA A 33 17.21 0.04 3.14
C ALA A 33 16.34 -1.20 3.36
N GLU A 34 15.10 -1.14 2.88
CA GLU A 34 14.16 -2.26 2.95
C GLU A 34 14.77 -3.40 2.14
N VAL A 35 15.29 -4.42 2.84
CA VAL A 35 15.87 -5.60 2.20
C VAL A 35 14.73 -6.35 1.55
N GLN A 36 14.49 -6.07 0.27
CA GLN A 36 13.51 -6.83 -0.48
C GLN A 36 14.02 -8.27 -0.65
N PRO A 37 13.23 -9.29 -0.25
CA PRO A 37 13.61 -10.67 -0.49
C PRO A 37 13.79 -10.87 -1.99
N THR A 38 15.01 -11.22 -2.40
CA THR A 38 15.39 -11.43 -3.81
C THR A 38 14.93 -12.80 -4.34
N GLU A 39 14.06 -13.48 -3.60
CA GLU A 39 13.67 -14.84 -3.94
C GLU A 39 12.66 -14.83 -5.09
N GLU A 40 12.95 -15.60 -6.12
CA GLU A 40 12.02 -15.82 -7.21
C GLU A 40 10.82 -16.64 -6.74
N LEU A 41 9.61 -16.18 -7.08
CA LEU A 41 8.37 -16.83 -6.71
C LEU A 41 7.67 -17.44 -7.92
N LEU A 42 7.01 -18.57 -7.69
CA LEU A 42 6.17 -19.25 -8.65
C LEU A 42 4.69 -19.05 -8.30
N ASN A 43 3.90 -18.62 -9.27
CA ASN A 43 2.45 -18.54 -9.14
C ASN A 43 1.83 -19.95 -9.26
N ILE A 44 1.04 -20.33 -8.27
CA ILE A 44 0.31 -21.60 -8.23
C ILE A 44 -1.18 -21.31 -8.12
N LYS A 45 -1.98 -21.95 -8.99
CA LYS A 45 -3.44 -21.98 -8.84
C LYS A 45 -3.83 -22.90 -7.69
N VAL A 46 -4.42 -22.32 -6.65
CA VAL A 46 -4.93 -23.01 -5.46
C VAL A 46 -6.22 -23.75 -5.80
N ILE A 47 -7.08 -23.18 -6.65
CA ILE A 47 -8.27 -23.87 -7.18
C ILE A 47 -8.10 -24.09 -8.69
N PRO A 48 -8.05 -25.34 -9.18
CA PRO A 48 -8.02 -25.63 -10.61
C PRO A 48 -9.23 -25.00 -11.30
N GLY A 49 -8.99 -24.19 -12.33
CA GLY A 49 -10.04 -23.53 -13.10
C GLY A 49 -10.45 -22.13 -12.63
N SER A 50 -10.01 -21.69 -11.45
CA SER A 50 -10.25 -20.31 -10.98
C SER A 50 -8.99 -19.45 -11.16
N PRO A 51 -8.97 -18.51 -12.13
CA PRO A 51 -7.78 -17.68 -12.39
C PRO A 51 -7.47 -16.72 -11.25
N ASP A 52 -8.46 -16.33 -10.44
CA ASP A 52 -8.30 -15.35 -9.36
C ASP A 52 -7.74 -15.98 -8.07
N LYS A 53 -7.67 -17.31 -8.01
CA LYS A 53 -7.32 -18.09 -6.82
C LYS A 53 -5.88 -18.58 -6.93
N ILE A 54 -4.95 -17.63 -6.90
CA ILE A 54 -3.51 -17.85 -7.07
C ILE A 54 -2.77 -17.50 -5.78
N THR A 55 -1.80 -18.34 -5.42
CA THR A 55 -0.81 -18.03 -4.37
C THR A 55 0.61 -18.14 -4.91
N ARG A 56 1.58 -17.60 -4.16
CA ARG A 56 3.00 -17.59 -4.53
C ARG A 56 3.81 -18.49 -3.60
N ILE A 57 4.65 -19.33 -4.17
CA ILE A 57 5.60 -20.17 -3.41
C ILE A 57 7.01 -19.99 -3.99
N GLY A 58 8.05 -20.28 -3.21
CA GLY A 58 9.44 -20.21 -3.67
C GLY A 58 9.68 -21.05 -4.92
N SER A 59 10.31 -20.47 -5.95
CA SER A 59 10.59 -21.15 -7.23
C SER A 59 11.63 -22.27 -7.08
N HIS A 60 12.46 -22.18 -6.04
CA HIS A 60 13.48 -23.16 -5.69
C HIS A 60 12.89 -24.49 -5.18
N LEU A 61 11.61 -24.51 -4.80
CA LEU A 61 10.93 -25.73 -4.36
C LEU A 61 10.76 -26.71 -5.53
N ARG A 62 11.29 -27.92 -5.40
CA ARG A 62 11.27 -28.97 -6.43
C ARG A 62 10.80 -30.31 -5.87
N GLY A 63 10.46 -31.22 -6.79
CA GLY A 63 10.10 -32.60 -6.49
C GLY A 63 8.97 -32.73 -5.48
N LYS A 64 9.10 -33.73 -4.61
CA LYS A 64 8.07 -34.14 -3.65
C LYS A 64 7.64 -33.02 -2.69
N THR A 65 8.57 -32.21 -2.21
CA THR A 65 8.27 -31.09 -1.29
C THR A 65 7.33 -30.07 -1.93
N LYS A 66 7.57 -29.72 -3.20
CA LYS A 66 6.68 -28.83 -3.94
C LYS A 66 5.29 -29.43 -4.06
N GLU A 67 5.19 -30.71 -4.40
CA GLU A 67 3.91 -31.41 -4.56
C GLU A 67 3.12 -31.46 -3.26
N GLU A 68 3.78 -31.76 -2.14
CA GLU A 68 3.17 -31.78 -0.81
C GLU A 68 2.65 -30.40 -0.40
N ILE A 69 3.42 -29.34 -0.63
CA ILE A 69 2.99 -27.95 -0.36
C ILE A 69 1.78 -27.58 -1.23
N VAL A 70 1.85 -27.83 -2.54
CA VAL A 70 0.74 -27.53 -3.46
C VAL A 70 -0.52 -28.33 -3.09
N SER A 71 -0.35 -29.59 -2.70
CA SER A 71 -1.45 -30.43 -2.21
C SER A 71 -2.07 -29.86 -0.93
N CYS A 72 -1.25 -29.42 0.03
CA CYS A 72 -1.71 -28.78 1.26
C CYS A 72 -2.51 -27.50 0.97
N LEU A 73 -1.98 -26.62 0.12
CA LEU A 73 -2.66 -25.37 -0.25
C LEU A 73 -4.02 -25.63 -0.90
N ARG A 74 -4.10 -26.62 -1.80
CA ARG A 74 -5.34 -27.02 -2.46
C ARG A 74 -6.37 -27.60 -1.51
N ARG A 75 -5.94 -28.40 -0.53
CA ARG A 75 -6.84 -29.00 0.47
C ARG A 75 -7.44 -27.98 1.42
N ASN A 76 -6.77 -26.85 1.62
CA ASN A 76 -7.19 -25.75 2.48
C ASN A 76 -7.50 -24.49 1.66
N ALA A 77 -8.06 -24.68 0.46
CA ALA A 77 -8.34 -23.57 -0.46
C ALA A 77 -9.31 -22.54 0.13
N ASP A 78 -10.17 -22.92 1.07
CA ASP A 78 -11.04 -22.04 1.82
C ASP A 78 -10.30 -21.00 2.67
N ILE A 79 -9.09 -21.32 3.12
CA ILE A 79 -8.24 -20.41 3.93
C ILE A 79 -7.35 -19.56 3.01
N PHE A 80 -6.81 -20.17 1.96
CA PHE A 80 -5.77 -19.56 1.14
C PHE A 80 -6.26 -18.92 -0.17
N ALA A 81 -7.55 -19.06 -0.52
CA ALA A 81 -8.08 -18.68 -1.82
C ALA A 81 -9.28 -17.74 -1.75
#